data_AF-A0A8F2ZDR1-F1
#
_entry.id   AF-A0A8F2ZDR1-F1
#
_cell.length_a   1.000
_cell.length_b   1.000
_cell.length_c   1.000
_cell.angle_alpha   90.00
_cell.angle_beta   90.00
_cell.angle_gamma   90.00
#
_symmetry.space_group_name_H-M   'P 1'
#
loop_
_entity.id
_entity.type
_entity.pdbx_description
1 polymer ?
#
loop_
_entity_poly.entity_id
_entity_poly.type
_entity_poly.pdbx_seq_one_letter_code
_entity_poly.pdbx_strand_id
1 'polypeptide(L)'
;MTPRPRKLYDALVYGRPRLVLSLLAVLTALAAWQSLKFELDASSESLVLENDPSLNYYREVREDYGTDEFLIITYTPRAALLSKESLDGLRALRDALLEMENIVSVNSILDVPIIYEADVKLSELAGNLQSLEDGAGRDLARREFTNNPFYRELLVSLDGRTTALQSIFRFDQRYHELLDRRRRLNERAAERALSSGEQAELERLRARIQAHNSQALETRNRDIEKVRAIIDAQRHRG
;
A
#
# COMPACT_ATOMS: atom_id res chain seq x y z
N MET A 1 24.74 56.42 18.64
CA MET A 1 24.04 55.70 19.73
C MET A 1 23.66 54.33 19.19
N THR A 2 24.31 53.25 19.65
CA THR A 2 23.93 51.90 19.20
C THR A 2 22.52 51.57 19.71
N PRO A 3 21.63 51.03 18.87
CA PRO A 3 20.24 50.83 19.22
C PRO A 3 20.13 49.91 20.44
N ARG A 4 19.29 50.29 21.42
CA ARG A 4 19.02 49.56 22.68
C ARG A 4 18.95 48.01 22.54
N PRO A 5 18.32 47.41 21.51
CA PRO A 5 18.32 45.95 21.36
C PRO A 5 19.70 45.32 21.19
N ARG A 6 20.65 46.03 20.54
CA ARG A 6 21.99 45.51 20.24
C ARG A 6 22.86 45.43 21.50
N LYS A 7 22.76 46.43 22.39
CA LYS A 7 23.44 46.41 23.69
C LYS A 7 22.91 45.29 24.61
N LEU A 8 21.61 45.00 24.52
CA LEU A 8 20.98 43.93 25.28
C LEU A 8 21.49 42.55 24.80
N TYR A 9 21.53 42.36 23.47
CA TYR A 9 22.10 41.17 22.85
C TYR A 9 23.57 40.97 23.23
N ASP A 10 24.40 42.01 23.12
CA ASP A 10 25.82 41.92 23.43
C ASP A 10 26.08 41.57 24.91
N ALA A 11 25.32 42.19 25.82
CA ALA A 11 25.42 41.90 27.26
C ALA A 11 24.96 40.47 27.62
N LEU A 12 23.93 39.95 26.94
CA LEU A 12 23.39 38.62 27.20
C LEU A 12 24.29 37.51 26.60
N VAL A 13 24.72 37.69 25.36
CA VAL A 13 25.48 36.70 24.56
C VAL A 13 26.96 36.72 24.92
N TYR A 14 27.61 37.89 24.94
CA TYR A 14 29.05 38.00 25.26
C TYR A 14 29.32 38.16 26.76
N GLY A 15 28.37 38.68 27.54
CA GLY A 15 28.55 38.85 28.99
C GLY A 15 28.44 37.55 29.80
N ARG A 16 27.70 36.54 29.29
CA ARG A 16 27.52 35.23 29.94
C ARG A 16 27.52 34.06 28.94
N PRO A 17 28.59 33.87 28.16
CA PRO A 17 28.61 32.94 27.02
C PRO A 17 28.41 31.47 27.44
N ARG A 18 28.95 31.07 28.60
CA ARG A 18 28.74 29.70 29.12
C ARG A 18 27.28 29.39 29.43
N LEU A 19 26.54 30.36 29.96
CA LEU A 19 25.11 30.19 30.28
C LEU A 19 24.26 30.09 29.00
N VAL A 20 24.55 30.93 28.00
CA VAL A 20 23.86 30.89 26.70
C VAL A 20 24.15 29.59 25.97
N LEU A 21 25.41 29.14 25.94
CA LEU A 21 25.79 27.86 25.34
C LEU A 21 25.16 26.67 26.07
N SER A 22 25.10 26.68 27.40
CA SER A 22 24.41 25.63 28.16
C SER A 22 22.91 25.61 27.89
N LEU A 23 22.27 26.78 27.80
CA LEU A 23 20.85 26.87 27.48
C LEU A 23 20.55 26.36 26.07
N LEU A 24 21.39 26.74 25.10
CA LEU A 24 21.28 26.26 23.73
C LEU A 24 21.47 24.74 23.67
N ALA A 25 22.49 24.21 24.34
CA ALA A 25 22.73 22.77 24.41
C ALA A 25 21.55 22.01 25.02
N VAL A 26 20.95 22.54 26.09
CA VAL A 26 19.73 21.96 26.70
C VAL A 26 18.56 22.00 25.72
N LEU A 27 18.32 23.12 25.03
CA LEU A 27 17.24 23.23 24.03
C LEU A 27 17.46 22.26 22.85
N THR A 28 18.70 22.13 22.36
CA THR A 28 19.04 21.19 21.28
C THR A 28 18.89 19.75 21.75
N ALA A 29 19.30 19.40 22.97
CA ALA A 29 19.13 18.07 23.52
C ALA A 29 17.64 17.72 23.71
N LEU A 30 16.83 18.67 24.19
CA LEU A 30 15.37 18.52 24.29
C LEU A 30 14.73 18.34 22.91
N ALA A 31 15.13 19.13 21.91
CA ALA A 31 14.64 19.00 20.54
C ALA A 31 15.05 17.66 19.93
N ALA A 32 16.30 17.21 20.13
CA ALA A 32 16.77 15.91 19.67
C ALA A 32 15.99 14.76 20.34
N TRP A 33 15.75 14.85 21.65
CA TRP A 33 14.94 13.86 22.36
C TRP A 33 13.48 13.83 21.87
N GLN A 34 12.88 14.98 21.61
CA GLN A 34 11.53 15.05 21.05
C GLN A 34 11.46 14.55 19.60
N SER A 35 12.52 14.78 18.82
CA SER A 35 12.64 14.28 17.45
C SER A 35 12.64 12.76 17.37
N LEU A 36 13.11 12.06 18.40
CA LEU A 36 13.04 10.59 18.46
C LEU A 36 11.60 10.06 18.60
N LYS A 37 10.64 10.90 18.99
CA LYS A 37 9.22 10.57 19.11
C LYS A 37 8.39 11.11 17.94
N PHE A 38 9.04 11.71 16.96
CA PHE A 38 8.35 12.30 15.81
C PHE A 38 7.96 11.19 14.83
N GLU A 39 6.67 10.98 14.67
CA GLU A 39 6.08 10.12 13.64
C GLU A 39 5.50 11.02 12.55
N LEU A 40 5.93 10.79 11.30
CA LEU A 40 5.34 11.47 10.15
C LEU A 40 4.17 10.62 9.65
N ASP A 41 2.95 11.15 9.75
CA ASP A 41 1.79 10.52 9.10
C ASP A 41 1.90 10.73 7.60
N ALA A 42 2.50 9.74 6.93
CA ALA A 42 2.66 9.71 5.48
C ALA A 42 1.52 8.95 4.78
N SER A 43 0.38 8.75 5.46
CA SER A 43 -0.79 8.17 4.81
C SER A 43 -1.26 9.10 3.69
N SER A 44 -1.65 8.51 2.55
CA SER A 44 -2.13 9.26 1.38
C SER A 44 -3.31 10.19 1.71
N GLU A 45 -4.07 9.85 2.76
CA GLU A 45 -5.21 10.64 3.23
C GLU A 45 -4.78 11.91 3.98
N SER A 46 -3.59 11.96 4.59
CA SER A 46 -3.04 13.19 5.18
C SER A 46 -2.57 14.19 4.11
N LEU A 47 -2.40 13.75 2.86
CA LEU A 47 -1.93 14.60 1.75
C LEU A 47 -3.09 15.23 0.96
N VAL A 48 -4.32 14.74 1.16
CA VAL A 48 -5.51 15.20 0.44
C VAL A 48 -6.36 16.07 1.37
N LEU A 49 -7.05 17.06 0.81
CA LEU A 49 -7.99 17.87 1.57
C LEU A 49 -9.16 17.00 2.06
N GLU A 50 -9.48 17.08 3.35
CA GLU A 50 -10.53 16.27 3.97
C GLU A 50 -11.92 16.45 3.32
N ASN A 51 -12.19 17.65 2.79
CA ASN A 51 -13.46 18.02 2.15
C ASN A 51 -13.38 17.99 0.61
N ASP A 52 -12.40 17.31 0.03
CA ASP A 52 -12.26 17.20 -1.42
C ASP A 52 -13.39 16.31 -2.01
N PRO A 53 -14.15 16.77 -3.02
CA PRO A 53 -15.21 15.97 -3.64
C PRO A 53 -14.70 14.67 -4.27
N SER A 54 -13.49 14.66 -4.82
CA SER A 54 -12.87 13.47 -5.41
C SER A 54 -12.50 12.44 -4.33
N LEU A 55 -12.14 12.89 -3.13
CA LEU A 55 -11.92 11.98 -1.99
C LEU A 55 -13.21 11.27 -1.57
N ASN A 56 -14.34 11.98 -1.59
CA ASN A 56 -15.64 11.38 -1.28
C ASN A 56 -16.08 10.38 -2.34
N TYR A 57 -15.93 10.72 -3.63
CA TYR A 57 -16.21 9.79 -4.73
C TYR A 57 -15.32 8.54 -4.66
N TYR A 58 -14.02 8.71 -4.38
CA TYR A 58 -13.10 7.59 -4.19
C TYR A 58 -13.55 6.66 -3.04
N ARG A 59 -13.98 7.23 -1.90
CA ARG A 59 -14.47 6.46 -0.75
C ARG A 59 -15.75 5.65 -1.09
N GLU A 60 -16.68 6.24 -1.83
CA GLU A 60 -17.92 5.56 -2.28
C GLU A 60 -17.60 4.37 -3.21
N VAL A 61 -16.75 4.59 -4.21
CA VAL A 61 -16.29 3.50 -5.10
C VAL A 61 -15.56 2.42 -4.29
N ARG A 62 -14.72 2.80 -3.33
CA ARG A 62 -14.01 1.84 -2.49
C ARG A 62 -14.93 1.01 -1.60
N GLU A 63 -16.04 1.57 -1.12
CA GLU A 63 -17.04 0.85 -0.32
C GLU A 63 -17.73 -0.25 -1.14
N ASP A 64 -18.04 0.05 -2.41
CA ASP A 64 -18.69 -0.90 -3.32
C ASP A 64 -17.74 -1.96 -3.89
N TYR A 65 -16.46 -1.61 -4.16
CA TYR A 65 -15.53 -2.46 -4.92
C TYR A 65 -14.34 -3.03 -4.12
N GLY A 66 -14.10 -2.59 -2.88
CA GLY A 66 -13.09 -3.19 -2.00
C GLY A 66 -11.67 -2.59 -2.11
N THR A 67 -10.64 -3.37 -1.76
CA THR A 67 -9.28 -2.84 -1.49
C THR A 67 -8.44 -2.52 -2.73
N ASP A 68 -7.68 -1.43 -2.67
CA ASP A 68 -6.66 -1.03 -3.65
C ASP A 68 -5.24 -1.47 -3.24
N GLU A 69 -5.10 -2.17 -2.13
CA GLU A 69 -3.78 -2.52 -1.61
C GLU A 69 -3.28 -3.84 -2.19
N PHE A 70 -2.32 -3.74 -3.11
CA PHE A 70 -1.67 -4.88 -3.72
C PHE A 70 -0.17 -4.65 -3.91
N LEU A 71 0.56 -5.74 -4.12
CA LEU A 71 1.94 -5.72 -4.59
C LEU A 71 2.00 -6.35 -5.97
N ILE A 72 2.72 -5.70 -6.89
CA ILE A 72 3.08 -6.28 -8.18
C ILE A 72 4.47 -6.90 -8.08
N ILE A 73 4.57 -8.18 -8.40
CA ILE A 73 5.82 -8.95 -8.42
C ILE A 73 6.06 -9.40 -9.84
N THR A 74 7.21 -9.09 -10.42
CA THR A 74 7.59 -9.60 -11.74
C THR A 74 8.39 -10.90 -11.60
N TYR A 75 8.07 -11.86 -12.46
CA TYR A 75 8.71 -13.17 -12.51
C TYR A 75 9.27 -13.44 -13.90
N THR A 76 10.59 -13.57 -13.98
CA THR A 76 11.34 -13.91 -15.20
C THR A 76 12.10 -15.22 -14.96
N PRO A 77 11.59 -16.38 -15.42
CA PRO A 77 12.30 -17.64 -15.28
C PRO A 77 13.50 -17.72 -16.23
N ARG A 78 14.45 -18.63 -15.93
CA ARG A 78 15.58 -18.92 -16.85
C ARG A 78 15.14 -19.75 -18.06
N ALA A 79 14.20 -20.68 -17.86
CA ALA A 79 13.57 -21.44 -18.92
C ALA A 79 12.43 -20.64 -19.58
N ALA A 80 11.85 -21.17 -20.66
CA ALA A 80 10.68 -20.55 -21.29
C ALA A 80 9.53 -20.38 -20.27
N LEU A 81 8.82 -19.24 -20.31
CA LEU A 81 7.82 -18.87 -19.30
C LEU A 81 6.73 -19.94 -19.08
N LEU A 82 6.23 -20.55 -20.16
CA LEU A 82 5.19 -21.59 -20.10
C LEU A 82 5.74 -23.02 -20.03
N SER A 83 7.04 -23.19 -19.79
CA SER A 83 7.63 -24.51 -19.55
C SER A 83 7.09 -25.09 -18.23
N LYS A 84 7.13 -26.42 -18.10
CA LYS A 84 6.68 -27.07 -16.86
C LYS A 84 7.45 -26.55 -15.64
N GLU A 85 8.77 -26.45 -15.76
CA GLU A 85 9.66 -25.97 -14.70
C GLU A 85 9.31 -24.55 -14.24
N SER A 86 9.15 -23.62 -15.20
CA SER A 86 8.77 -22.23 -14.91
C SER A 86 7.39 -22.11 -14.25
N LEU A 87 6.41 -22.89 -14.73
CA LEU A 87 5.06 -22.89 -14.15
C LEU A 87 5.05 -23.52 -12.75
N ASP A 88 5.83 -24.58 -12.52
CA ASP A 88 5.98 -25.20 -11.20
C ASP A 88 6.64 -24.21 -10.21
N GLY A 89 7.67 -23.48 -10.64
CA GLY A 89 8.29 -22.41 -9.84
C GLY A 89 7.35 -21.23 -9.57
N LEU A 90 6.55 -20.83 -10.57
CA LEU A 90 5.55 -19.78 -10.41
C LEU A 90 4.45 -20.18 -9.42
N ARG A 91 3.97 -21.44 -9.46
CA ARG A 91 3.04 -21.98 -8.48
C ARG A 91 3.63 -21.97 -7.08
N ALA A 92 4.86 -22.44 -6.92
CA ALA A 92 5.54 -22.42 -5.62
C ALA A 92 5.68 -21.00 -5.05
N LEU A 93 5.96 -20.00 -5.89
CA LEU A 93 5.98 -18.59 -5.49
C LEU A 93 4.59 -18.11 -5.06
N ARG A 94 3.55 -18.34 -5.88
CA ARG A 94 2.15 -17.97 -5.59
C ARG A 94 1.70 -18.59 -4.27
N ASP A 95 1.92 -19.88 -4.09
CA ASP A 95 1.46 -20.63 -2.92
C ASP A 95 2.17 -20.15 -1.65
N ALA A 96 3.48 -19.87 -1.71
CA ALA A 96 4.22 -19.29 -0.59
C ALA A 96 3.72 -17.88 -0.21
N LEU A 97 3.27 -17.08 -1.18
CA LEU A 97 2.64 -15.78 -0.89
C LEU A 97 1.26 -15.96 -0.25
N LEU A 98 0.46 -16.93 -0.71
CA LEU A 98 -0.86 -17.23 -0.15
C LEU A 98 -0.81 -17.77 1.30
N GLU A 99 0.32 -18.33 1.73
CA GLU A 99 0.53 -18.74 3.12
C GLU A 99 0.65 -17.54 4.09
N MET A 100 0.84 -16.31 3.59
CA MET A 100 0.91 -15.12 4.42
C MET A 100 -0.48 -14.69 4.90
N GLU A 101 -0.63 -14.49 6.22
CA GLU A 101 -1.91 -14.12 6.86
C GLU A 101 -2.59 -12.86 6.26
N ASN A 102 -1.77 -11.89 5.84
CA ASN A 102 -2.23 -10.60 5.31
C ASN A 102 -2.45 -10.59 3.80
N ILE A 103 -2.22 -11.70 3.09
CA ILE A 103 -2.52 -11.85 1.66
C ILE A 103 -3.83 -12.64 1.54
N VAL A 104 -4.77 -12.13 0.74
CA VAL A 104 -6.07 -12.77 0.52
C VAL A 104 -6.10 -13.51 -0.81
N SER A 105 -5.44 -12.96 -1.82
CA SER A 105 -5.36 -13.59 -3.13
C SER A 105 -4.08 -13.19 -3.86
N VAL A 106 -3.66 -14.05 -4.79
CA VAL A 106 -2.55 -13.80 -5.68
C VAL A 106 -3.01 -14.14 -7.08
N ASN A 107 -3.16 -13.12 -7.93
CA ASN A 107 -3.55 -13.29 -9.33
C ASN A 107 -2.30 -13.42 -10.19
N SER A 108 -2.30 -14.36 -11.14
CA SER A 108 -1.19 -14.62 -12.04
C SER A 108 -1.66 -15.23 -13.37
N ILE A 109 -0.74 -15.43 -14.31
CA ILE A 109 -1.04 -16.13 -15.57
C ILE A 109 -1.54 -17.57 -15.38
N LEU A 110 -1.40 -18.15 -14.19
CA LEU A 110 -1.90 -19.48 -13.87
C LEU A 110 -3.43 -19.49 -13.84
N ASP A 111 -4.04 -18.41 -13.35
CA ASP A 111 -5.44 -18.36 -12.90
C ASP A 111 -6.32 -17.52 -13.84
N VAL A 112 -5.72 -16.85 -14.82
CA VAL A 112 -6.47 -16.02 -15.78
C VAL A 112 -7.13 -16.87 -16.88
N PRO A 113 -8.36 -16.51 -17.28
CA PRO A 113 -9.10 -17.27 -18.27
C PRO A 113 -8.56 -17.07 -19.68
N ILE A 114 -8.60 -18.12 -20.49
CA ILE A 114 -8.37 -18.06 -21.93
C ILE A 114 -9.70 -17.71 -22.62
N ILE A 115 -9.76 -16.55 -23.26
CA ILE A 115 -11.01 -16.01 -23.81
C ILE A 115 -10.91 -15.82 -25.33
N TYR A 116 -9.89 -15.11 -25.81
CA TYR A 116 -9.80 -14.67 -27.20
C TYR A 116 -9.50 -15.82 -28.16
N GLU A 117 -8.68 -16.77 -27.73
CA GLU A 117 -8.22 -17.88 -28.57
C GLU A 117 -9.11 -19.12 -28.48
N ALA A 118 -10.05 -19.16 -27.54
CA ALA A 118 -10.88 -20.33 -27.28
C ALA A 118 -12.16 -20.38 -28.16
N ASP A 119 -12.34 -19.46 -29.12
CA ASP A 119 -13.50 -19.34 -30.02
C ASP A 119 -14.85 -19.39 -29.27
N VAL A 120 -14.87 -18.80 -28.07
CA VAL A 120 -16.01 -18.85 -27.14
C VAL A 120 -16.99 -17.72 -27.50
N LYS A 121 -18.29 -18.03 -27.61
CA LYS A 121 -19.30 -16.99 -27.82
C LYS A 121 -19.43 -16.11 -26.57
N LEU A 122 -19.79 -14.84 -26.76
CA LEU A 122 -20.04 -13.91 -25.64
C LEU A 122 -21.05 -14.46 -24.63
N SER A 123 -22.07 -15.20 -25.10
CA SER A 123 -23.08 -15.87 -24.27
C SER A 123 -22.54 -17.01 -23.39
N GLU A 124 -21.38 -17.56 -23.74
CA GLU A 124 -20.72 -18.68 -23.06
C GLU A 124 -19.63 -18.19 -22.08
N LEU A 125 -19.27 -16.89 -22.10
CA LEU A 125 -18.32 -16.30 -21.14
C LEU A 125 -18.84 -16.29 -19.70
N ALA A 126 -20.16 -16.36 -19.50
CA ALA A 126 -20.75 -16.55 -18.18
C ALA A 126 -20.55 -17.98 -17.62
N GLY A 127 -20.01 -18.90 -18.43
CA GLY A 127 -19.69 -20.27 -18.05
C GLY A 127 -18.26 -20.43 -17.49
N ASN A 128 -17.80 -21.68 -17.40
CA ASN A 128 -16.50 -22.01 -16.82
C ASN A 128 -15.36 -21.83 -17.84
N LEU A 129 -14.81 -20.62 -17.91
CA LEU A 129 -13.65 -20.30 -18.71
C LEU A 129 -12.42 -21.06 -18.18
N GLN A 130 -11.66 -21.69 -19.07
CA GLN A 130 -10.47 -22.46 -18.68
C GLN A 130 -9.25 -21.55 -18.47
N SER A 131 -8.54 -21.77 -17.37
CA SER A 131 -7.21 -21.22 -17.09
C SER A 131 -6.10 -22.28 -17.25
N LEU A 132 -4.84 -21.89 -17.04
CA LEU A 132 -3.73 -22.86 -17.00
C LEU A 132 -3.86 -23.84 -15.83
N GLU A 133 -4.43 -23.41 -14.70
CA GLU A 133 -4.70 -24.30 -13.56
C GLU A 133 -5.84 -25.29 -13.85
N ASP A 134 -6.79 -24.92 -14.71
CA ASP A 134 -7.87 -25.82 -15.16
C ASP A 134 -7.42 -26.82 -16.23
N GLY A 135 -6.13 -26.81 -16.59
CA GLY A 135 -5.54 -27.73 -17.55
C GLY A 135 -5.60 -27.26 -19.00
N ALA A 136 -5.81 -25.95 -19.24
CA ALA A 136 -5.76 -25.43 -20.59
C ALA A 136 -4.40 -25.68 -21.28
N GLY A 137 -4.44 -25.89 -22.60
CA GLY A 137 -3.23 -26.20 -23.38
C GLY A 137 -2.23 -25.04 -23.42
N ARG A 138 -0.94 -25.33 -23.20
CA ARG A 138 0.13 -24.32 -23.18
C ARG A 138 0.25 -23.52 -24.48
N ASP A 139 0.03 -24.15 -25.63
CA ASP A 139 0.07 -23.45 -26.92
C ASP A 139 -1.10 -22.47 -27.08
N LEU A 140 -2.25 -22.80 -26.50
CA LEU A 140 -3.43 -21.92 -26.48
C LEU A 140 -3.16 -20.72 -25.56
N ALA A 141 -2.67 -20.97 -24.34
CA ALA A 141 -2.27 -19.93 -23.40
C ALA A 141 -1.18 -19.02 -23.97
N ARG A 142 -0.19 -19.56 -24.71
CA ARG A 142 0.85 -18.76 -25.37
C ARG A 142 0.24 -17.75 -26.35
N ARG A 143 -0.70 -18.19 -27.19
CA ARG A 143 -1.37 -17.29 -28.14
C ARG A 143 -2.21 -16.27 -27.41
N GLU A 144 -2.96 -16.69 -26.39
CA GLU A 144 -3.81 -15.80 -25.59
C GLU A 144 -2.99 -14.68 -24.97
N PHE A 145 -1.89 -15.00 -24.28
CA PHE A 145 -1.05 -14.01 -23.60
C PHE A 145 -0.28 -13.10 -24.56
N THR A 146 -0.12 -13.49 -25.83
CA THR A 146 0.60 -12.69 -26.84
C THR A 146 -0.36 -11.88 -27.74
N ASN A 147 -1.59 -12.34 -27.93
CA ASN A 147 -2.55 -11.73 -28.85
C ASN A 147 -3.64 -10.94 -28.13
N ASN A 148 -4.01 -11.33 -26.91
CA ASN A 148 -5.06 -10.66 -26.15
C ASN A 148 -4.54 -9.30 -25.61
N PRO A 149 -5.15 -8.16 -26.01
CA PRO A 149 -4.72 -6.83 -25.57
C PRO A 149 -4.91 -6.59 -24.06
N PHE A 150 -5.70 -7.43 -23.36
CA PHE A 150 -5.85 -7.37 -21.92
C PHE A 150 -4.73 -8.07 -21.15
N TYR A 151 -3.92 -8.91 -21.82
CA TYR A 151 -2.85 -9.68 -21.17
C TYR A 151 -1.46 -9.30 -21.67
N ARG A 152 -1.30 -9.05 -22.98
CA ARG A 152 -0.03 -8.56 -23.51
C ARG A 152 0.27 -7.18 -22.93
N GLU A 153 1.51 -6.98 -22.49
CA GLU A 153 2.00 -5.74 -21.87
C GLU A 153 1.41 -5.41 -20.49
N LEU A 154 0.45 -6.20 -20.00
CA LEU A 154 -0.20 -6.02 -18.69
C LEU A 154 0.11 -7.17 -17.72
N LEU A 155 -0.05 -8.41 -18.19
CA LEU A 155 0.29 -9.63 -17.43
C LEU A 155 1.58 -10.27 -17.93
N VAL A 156 1.84 -10.22 -19.23
CA VAL A 156 3.02 -10.82 -19.86
C VAL A 156 3.76 -9.78 -20.69
N SER A 157 5.09 -9.76 -20.58
CA SER A 157 5.94 -8.86 -21.37
C SER A 157 5.82 -9.10 -22.88
N LEU A 158 6.14 -8.09 -23.68
CA LEU A 158 6.13 -8.17 -25.15
C LEU A 158 6.93 -9.36 -25.72
N ASP A 159 8.03 -9.71 -25.07
CA ASP A 159 8.89 -10.82 -25.47
C ASP A 159 8.43 -12.20 -24.93
N GLY A 160 7.33 -12.24 -24.16
CA GLY A 160 6.77 -13.47 -23.60
C GLY A 160 7.64 -14.12 -22.51
N ARG A 161 8.65 -13.42 -21.98
CA ARG A 161 9.62 -13.99 -21.03
C ARG A 161 9.32 -13.66 -19.57
N THR A 162 8.57 -12.60 -19.30
CA THR A 162 8.29 -12.11 -17.94
C THR A 162 6.79 -12.05 -17.72
N THR A 163 6.36 -12.45 -16.53
CA THR A 163 4.96 -12.34 -16.10
C THR A 163 4.84 -11.55 -14.80
N ALA A 164 3.68 -10.94 -14.56
CA ALA A 164 3.34 -10.28 -13.30
C ALA A 164 2.48 -11.19 -12.41
N LEU A 165 2.75 -11.15 -11.11
CA LEU A 165 1.83 -11.61 -10.06
C LEU A 165 1.30 -10.38 -9.33
N GLN A 166 0.02 -10.36 -9.06
CA GLN A 166 -0.63 -9.34 -8.23
C GLN A 166 -1.04 -9.99 -6.92
N SER A 167 -0.34 -9.64 -5.84
CA SER A 167 -0.66 -10.09 -4.49
C SER A 167 -1.55 -9.06 -3.80
N ILE A 168 -2.80 -9.42 -3.49
CA ILE A 168 -3.80 -8.54 -2.89
C ILE A 168 -3.78 -8.72 -1.37
N PHE A 169 -3.64 -7.60 -0.65
CA PHE A 169 -3.64 -7.60 0.81
C PHE A 169 -5.07 -7.64 1.37
N ARG A 170 -5.18 -8.06 2.62
CA ARG A 170 -6.44 -8.04 3.36
C ARG A 170 -6.96 -6.62 3.53
N PHE A 171 -8.23 -6.42 3.25
CA PHE A 171 -8.91 -5.15 3.53
C PHE A 171 -8.99 -4.89 5.04
N ASP A 172 -8.58 -3.70 5.46
CA ASP A 172 -8.64 -3.28 6.86
C ASP A 172 -10.00 -2.64 7.19
N GLN A 173 -10.97 -3.50 7.50
CA GLN A 173 -12.33 -3.06 7.84
C GLN A 173 -12.35 -2.11 9.04
N ARG A 174 -11.51 -2.36 10.05
CA ARG A 174 -11.46 -1.54 11.26
C ARG A 174 -10.96 -0.13 10.96
N TYR A 175 -9.92 -0.01 10.14
CA TYR A 175 -9.42 1.29 9.71
C TYR A 175 -10.50 2.08 8.97
N HIS A 176 -11.20 1.41 8.05
CA HIS A 176 -12.27 2.03 7.28
C HIS A 176 -13.39 2.54 8.21
N GLU A 177 -13.86 1.73 9.16
CA GLU A 177 -14.88 2.13 10.14
C GLU A 177 -14.47 3.37 10.98
N LEU A 178 -13.18 3.49 11.33
CA LEU A 178 -12.65 4.64 12.06
C LEU A 178 -12.69 5.91 11.21
N LEU A 179 -12.26 5.83 9.94
CA LEU A 179 -12.31 6.94 9.00
C LEU A 179 -13.74 7.39 8.73
N ASP A 180 -14.64 6.43 8.56
CA ASP A 180 -16.05 6.66 8.32
C ASP A 180 -16.71 7.41 9.47
N ARG A 181 -16.37 7.02 10.70
CA ARG A 181 -16.87 7.67 11.91
C ARG A 181 -16.30 9.08 12.08
N ARG A 182 -15.01 9.28 11.74
CA ARG A 182 -14.37 10.61 11.71
C ARG A 182 -15.06 11.50 10.68
N ARG A 183 -15.31 11.00 9.47
CA ARG A 183 -16.00 11.71 8.38
C ARG A 183 -17.37 12.21 8.84
N ARG A 184 -18.21 11.34 9.39
CA ARG A 184 -19.55 11.72 9.90
C ARG A 184 -19.51 12.81 10.96
N LEU A 185 -18.50 12.83 11.84
CA LEU A 185 -18.35 13.90 12.82
C LEU A 185 -17.88 15.22 12.19
N ASN A 186 -16.98 15.16 11.21
CA ASN A 186 -16.53 16.33 10.46
C ASN A 186 -17.68 16.96 9.64
N GLU A 187 -18.54 16.15 9.02
CA GLU A 187 -19.75 16.62 8.32
C GLU A 187 -20.68 17.38 9.27
N ARG A 188 -20.97 16.81 10.45
CA ARG A 188 -21.76 17.50 11.48
C ARG A 188 -21.12 18.79 11.96
N ALA A 189 -19.78 18.83 12.05
CA ALA A 189 -19.04 20.01 12.46
C ALA A 189 -19.14 21.15 11.43
N ALA A 190 -19.37 20.82 10.15
CA ALA A 190 -19.60 21.80 9.10
C ALA A 190 -21.01 22.41 9.18
N GLU A 191 -21.99 21.66 9.66
CA GLU A 191 -23.39 22.10 9.79
C GLU A 191 -23.66 22.83 11.11
N ARG A 192 -23.03 22.38 12.21
CA ARG A 192 -23.23 22.96 13.55
C ARG A 192 -21.99 22.81 14.43
N ALA A 193 -21.94 23.60 15.50
CA ALA A 193 -20.97 23.37 16.56
C ALA A 193 -21.15 21.96 17.16
N LEU A 194 -20.04 21.22 17.28
CA LEU A 194 -20.00 19.94 17.96
C LEU A 194 -20.20 20.13 19.47
N SER A 195 -20.91 19.20 20.09
CA SER A 195 -20.98 19.13 21.56
C SER A 195 -19.62 18.76 22.16
N SER A 196 -19.43 19.02 23.46
CA SER A 196 -18.20 18.63 24.16
C SER A 196 -17.92 17.12 24.09
N GLY A 197 -18.97 16.29 24.08
CA GLY A 197 -18.86 14.85 23.88
C GLY A 197 -18.37 14.48 22.47
N GLU A 198 -18.93 15.10 21.44
CA GLU A 198 -18.53 14.86 20.04
C GLU A 198 -17.09 15.35 19.76
N GLN A 199 -16.68 16.47 20.36
CA GLN A 199 -15.30 16.97 20.27
C GLN A 199 -14.33 15.99 20.91
N ALA A 200 -14.65 15.49 22.11
CA ALA A 200 -13.83 14.48 22.78
C ALA A 200 -13.79 13.16 21.99
N GLU A 201 -14.87 12.78 21.32
CA GLU A 201 -14.91 11.62 20.44
C GLU A 201 -14.03 11.81 19.20
N LEU A 202 -14.10 12.96 18.55
CA LEU A 202 -13.29 13.27 17.36
C LEU A 202 -11.79 13.21 17.67
N GLU A 203 -11.36 13.77 18.80
CA GLU A 203 -9.96 13.71 19.23
C GLU A 203 -9.52 12.26 19.54
N ARG A 204 -10.39 11.46 20.17
CA ARG A 204 -10.11 10.02 20.38
C ARG A 204 -10.01 9.26 19.06
N LEU A 205 -10.84 9.58 18.07
CA LEU A 205 -10.79 8.95 16.75
C LEU A 205 -9.49 9.29 16.02
N ARG A 206 -9.08 10.56 16.03
CA ARG A 206 -7.79 11.01 15.47
C ARG A 206 -6.62 10.25 16.08
N ALA A 207 -6.56 10.16 17.41
CA ALA A 207 -5.51 9.40 18.10
C ALA A 207 -5.53 7.91 17.76
N ARG A 208 -6.72 7.29 17.62
CA ARG A 208 -6.84 5.87 17.21
C ARG A 208 -6.41 5.64 15.77
N ILE A 209 -6.78 6.53 14.85
CA ILE A 209 -6.37 6.48 13.44
C ILE A 209 -4.85 6.58 13.34
N GLN A 210 -4.25 7.54 14.05
CA GLN A 210 -2.80 7.69 14.08
C GLN A 210 -2.11 6.43 14.60
N ALA A 211 -2.55 5.91 15.75
CA ALA A 211 -1.98 4.68 16.32
C ALA A 211 -2.13 3.47 15.39
N HIS A 212 -3.28 3.38 14.70
CA HIS A 212 -3.55 2.33 13.71
C HIS A 212 -2.62 2.46 12.50
N ASN A 213 -2.40 3.67 11.98
CA ASN A 213 -1.47 3.94 10.88
C ASN A 213 -0.04 3.53 11.24
N SER A 214 0.43 3.88 12.43
CA SER A 214 1.78 3.50 12.89
C SER A 214 1.93 1.98 12.98
N GLN A 215 0.92 1.27 13.51
CA GLN A 215 0.93 -0.20 13.57
C GLN A 215 0.85 -0.84 12.17
N ALA A 216 0.03 -0.30 11.28
CA ALA A 216 -0.13 -0.78 9.91
C ALA A 216 1.17 -0.63 9.12
N LEU A 217 1.90 0.49 9.31
CA LEU A 217 3.20 0.72 8.70
C LEU A 217 4.24 -0.30 9.14
N GLU A 218 4.34 -0.59 10.44
CA GLU A 218 5.24 -1.62 10.96
C GLU A 218 4.91 -3.01 10.39
N THR A 219 3.62 -3.34 10.36
CA THR A 219 3.14 -4.62 9.80
C THR A 219 3.48 -4.72 8.32
N ARG A 220 3.25 -3.65 7.55
CA ARG A 220 3.56 -3.58 6.14
C ARG A 220 5.04 -3.79 5.87
N ASN A 221 5.92 -3.16 6.65
CA ASN A 221 7.36 -3.32 6.50
C ASN A 221 7.78 -4.78 6.72
N ARG A 222 7.23 -5.44 7.75
CA ARG A 222 7.48 -6.87 8.00
C ARG A 222 6.95 -7.75 6.86
N ASP A 223 5.78 -7.46 6.32
CA ASP A 223 5.23 -8.21 5.19
C ASP A 223 6.08 -8.05 3.93
N ILE A 224 6.58 -6.84 3.64
CA ILE A 224 7.50 -6.60 2.53
C ILE A 224 8.80 -7.39 2.71
N GLU A 225 9.36 -7.44 3.92
CA GLU A 225 10.55 -8.25 4.21
C GLU A 225 10.30 -9.74 3.97
N LYS A 226 9.16 -10.27 4.42
CA LYS A 226 8.75 -11.66 4.16
C LYS A 226 8.61 -11.93 2.67
N VAL A 227 7.93 -11.05 1.93
CA VAL A 227 7.77 -11.19 0.48
C VAL A 227 9.12 -11.20 -0.22
N ARG A 228 10.05 -10.30 0.16
CA ARG A 228 11.42 -10.30 -0.38
C ARG A 228 12.13 -11.62 -0.09
N ALA A 229 12.05 -12.14 1.13
CA ALA A 229 12.64 -13.43 1.49
C ALA A 229 12.06 -14.59 0.67
N ILE A 230 10.73 -14.61 0.44
CA ILE A 230 10.06 -15.60 -0.42
C ILE A 230 10.59 -15.50 -1.85
N ILE A 231 10.66 -14.29 -2.41
CA ILE A 231 11.17 -14.04 -3.77
C ILE A 231 12.64 -14.52 -3.88
N ASP A 232 13.49 -14.18 -2.92
CA ASP A 232 14.90 -14.58 -2.93
C ASP A 232 15.07 -16.10 -2.83
N ALA A 233 14.27 -16.77 -2.00
CA ALA A 233 14.28 -18.24 -1.91
C ALA A 233 13.94 -18.91 -3.24
N GLN A 234 13.02 -18.33 -4.03
CA GLN A 234 12.66 -18.86 -5.35
C GLN A 234 13.71 -18.52 -6.43
N ARG A 235 14.42 -17.40 -6.28
CA ARG A 235 15.51 -16.99 -7.19
C ARG A 235 16.68 -17.97 -7.21
N HIS A 236 16.90 -18.69 -6.11
CA HIS A 236 17.96 -19.70 -5.98
C HIS A 236 17.52 -21.10 -6.44
N ARG A 237 16.22 -21.33 -6.67
CA ARG A 237 15.68 -22.63 -7.12
C ARG A 237 15.50 -22.72 -8.64
N GLY A 238 15.35 -21.58 -9.33
CA GLY A 238 15.34 -21.49 -10.80
C GLY A 238 16.69 -21.13 -11.41
#